data_AF-A0A948B1Z1-F1
#
_entry.id   AF-A0A948B1Z1-F1
#
_cell.length_a   1.000
_cell.length_b   1.000
_cell.length_c   1.000
_cell.angle_alpha   90.00
_cell.angle_beta   90.00
_cell.angle_gamma   90.00
#
_symmetry.space_group_name_H-M   'P 1'
#
loop_
_entity.id
_entity.type
_entity.pdbx_description
1 polymer ?
#
loop_
_entity_poly.entity_id
_entity_poly.type
_entity_poly.pdbx_seq_one_letter_code
_entity_poly.pdbx_strand_id
1 'polypeptide(L)'
;MNTREFAGYSIVRNLAGGGMTRLFVALDGAQNRVVLRYLLENWARKWRFRKRFFHGAKVLSRLSHPQIVKLVKTGYEGRIPYMVLEFVESRTLRDLILYRDPLLTQNVLSLMRQMAAALFYIHSQGFLHLDWKPENILVRPDGHIVVIDFDLAMKRKGRPTRIKELPGTPSYIAPEALTRHIVDERSDIYSLGVTFYEMLTYHKPFEGDKIEQVRAAQIDPTISATRPRQYNPAVPVAMESLVLKCLAKQPDDRYPSLSLVIRDLEALL
;
A
#
# COMPACT_ATOMS: atom_id res chain seq x y z
N MET A 1 5.11 -34.06 12.52
CA MET A 1 4.55 -32.72 12.80
C MET A 1 3.17 -32.68 12.14
N ASN A 2 2.10 -32.37 12.87
CA ASN A 2 0.76 -32.24 12.28
C ASN A 2 0.78 -31.06 11.29
N THR A 3 1.02 -31.33 10.01
CA THR A 3 0.89 -30.34 8.95
C THR A 3 -0.58 -29.96 8.90
N ARG A 4 -0.90 -28.76 9.39
CA ARG A 4 -2.26 -28.24 9.31
C ARG A 4 -2.53 -27.93 7.84
N GLU A 5 -3.46 -28.66 7.24
CA GLU A 5 -3.88 -28.40 5.86
C GLU A 5 -5.06 -27.43 5.82
N PHE A 6 -5.15 -26.68 4.72
CA PHE A 6 -6.31 -25.84 4.42
C PHE A 6 -6.49 -25.73 2.91
N ALA A 7 -7.66 -26.07 2.39
CA ALA A 7 -7.99 -26.00 0.97
C ALA A 7 -7.00 -26.73 0.04
N GLY A 8 -6.43 -27.85 0.51
CA GLY A 8 -5.41 -28.62 -0.22
C GLY A 8 -4.00 -28.01 -0.22
N TYR A 9 -3.74 -27.03 0.67
CA TYR A 9 -2.41 -26.45 0.87
C TYR A 9 -1.88 -26.82 2.26
N SER A 10 -0.62 -27.26 2.33
CA SER A 10 0.04 -27.63 3.59
C SER A 10 0.65 -26.38 4.24
N ILE A 11 0.15 -25.98 5.42
CA ILE A 11 0.64 -24.78 6.10
C ILE A 11 2.04 -25.02 6.68
N VAL A 12 2.97 -24.12 6.36
CA VAL A 12 4.36 -24.16 6.83
C VAL A 12 4.58 -23.22 8.01
N ARG A 13 4.19 -21.95 7.85
CA ARG A 13 4.32 -20.95 8.92
C ARG A 13 3.25 -19.87 8.83
N ASN A 14 2.93 -19.28 9.98
CA ASN A 14 2.09 -18.10 10.06
C ASN A 14 2.87 -16.88 9.55
N LEU A 15 2.19 -15.99 8.84
CA LEU A 15 2.65 -14.64 8.59
C LEU A 15 1.86 -13.67 9.48
N ALA A 16 2.44 -12.50 9.75
CA ALA A 16 1.69 -11.41 10.36
C ALA A 16 0.48 -11.09 9.47
N GLY A 17 -0.71 -11.10 10.07
CA GLY A 17 -1.96 -10.80 9.36
C GLY A 17 -2.74 -9.68 10.05
N GLY A 18 -3.56 -8.97 9.29
CA GLY A 18 -4.47 -7.97 9.84
C GLY A 18 -5.61 -8.61 10.64
N GLY A 19 -6.35 -7.80 11.43
CA GLY A 19 -7.43 -8.29 12.29
C GLY A 19 -8.62 -8.96 11.59
N MET A 20 -8.66 -8.96 10.24
CA MET A 20 -9.73 -9.58 9.44
C MET A 20 -9.32 -10.90 8.79
N THR A 21 -8.05 -11.07 8.43
CA THR A 21 -7.57 -12.20 7.63
C THR A 21 -6.34 -12.82 8.27
N ARG A 22 -6.17 -14.12 8.13
CA ARG A 22 -4.89 -14.77 8.45
C ARG A 22 -4.12 -15.06 7.18
N LEU A 23 -2.81 -14.89 7.25
CA LEU A 23 -1.87 -15.18 6.17
C LEU A 23 -0.90 -16.28 6.60
N PHE A 24 -0.57 -17.16 5.68
CA PHE A 24 0.35 -18.27 5.90
C PHE A 24 1.25 -18.43 4.70
N VAL A 25 2.50 -18.82 4.94
CA VAL A 25 3.26 -19.53 3.91
C VAL A 25 2.76 -20.97 3.92
N ALA A 26 2.38 -21.46 2.76
CA ALA A 26 1.93 -22.84 2.55
C ALA A 26 2.63 -23.45 1.34
N LEU A 27 2.53 -24.77 1.19
CA LEU A 27 2.99 -25.52 0.02
C LEU A 27 1.78 -25.95 -0.81
N ASP A 28 1.88 -25.82 -2.12
CA ASP A 28 0.93 -26.44 -3.06
C ASP A 28 1.24 -27.92 -3.29
N GLY A 29 0.42 -28.60 -4.11
CA GLY A 29 0.62 -30.02 -4.42
C GLY A 29 1.93 -30.34 -5.13
N ALA A 30 2.58 -29.35 -5.75
CA ALA A 30 3.89 -29.47 -6.40
C ALA A 30 5.05 -29.01 -5.47
N GLN A 31 4.78 -28.80 -4.18
CA GLN A 31 5.74 -28.34 -3.18
C GLN A 31 6.28 -26.92 -3.42
N ASN A 32 5.60 -26.10 -4.23
CA ASN A 32 5.95 -24.68 -4.37
C ASN A 32 5.40 -23.87 -3.19
N ARG A 33 6.18 -22.90 -2.72
CA ARG A 33 5.73 -21.96 -1.70
C ARG A 33 4.70 -20.99 -2.27
N VAL A 34 3.62 -20.80 -1.52
CA VAL A 34 2.55 -19.83 -1.81
C VAL A 34 2.17 -19.08 -0.54
N VAL A 35 1.50 -17.93 -0.70
CA VAL A 35 0.85 -17.23 0.41
C VAL A 35 -0.63 -17.53 0.39
N LEU A 36 -1.11 -18.22 1.43
CA LEU A 36 -2.52 -18.48 1.66
C LEU A 36 -3.10 -17.40 2.58
N ARG A 37 -4.06 -16.61 2.07
CA ARG A 37 -4.83 -15.64 2.85
C ARG A 37 -6.27 -16.13 2.95
N TYR A 38 -6.82 -16.22 4.15
CA TYR A 38 -8.25 -16.49 4.35
C TYR A 38 -8.91 -15.53 5.32
N LEU A 39 -10.20 -15.30 5.13
CA LEU A 39 -11.02 -14.43 5.96
C LEU A 39 -11.45 -15.16 7.24
N LEU A 40 -11.22 -14.56 8.42
CA LEU A 40 -11.62 -15.19 9.69
C LEU A 40 -13.14 -15.38 9.75
N GLU A 41 -13.58 -16.43 10.44
CA GLU A 41 -14.98 -16.89 10.40
C GLU A 41 -16.00 -15.80 10.78
N ASN A 42 -15.71 -15.01 11.81
CA ASN A 42 -16.55 -13.90 12.27
C ASN A 42 -16.76 -12.82 11.18
N TRP A 43 -15.76 -12.59 10.31
CA TRP A 43 -15.85 -11.69 9.17
C TRP A 43 -16.42 -12.39 7.94
N ALA A 44 -16.11 -13.66 7.74
CA ALA A 44 -16.61 -14.48 6.64
C ALA A 44 -18.13 -14.58 6.64
N ARG A 45 -18.80 -14.53 7.80
CA ARG A 45 -20.28 -14.50 7.88
C ARG A 45 -20.90 -13.21 7.33
N LYS A 46 -20.15 -12.11 7.28
CA LYS A 46 -20.64 -10.79 6.85
C LYS A 46 -20.43 -10.58 5.34
N TRP A 47 -21.53 -10.46 4.58
CA TRP A 47 -21.51 -10.29 3.12
C TRP A 47 -20.55 -9.18 2.64
N ARG A 48 -20.57 -8.02 3.30
CA ARG A 48 -19.71 -6.88 2.95
C ARG A 48 -18.22 -7.24 2.94
N PHE A 49 -17.77 -8.05 3.88
CA PHE A 49 -16.36 -8.45 4.00
C PHE A 49 -15.98 -9.50 2.96
N ARG A 50 -16.85 -10.49 2.70
CA ARG A 50 -16.65 -11.44 1.59
C ARG A 50 -16.54 -10.71 0.25
N LYS A 51 -17.45 -9.77 -0.01
CA LYS A 51 -17.47 -8.99 -1.25
C LYS A 51 -16.18 -8.19 -1.43
N ARG A 52 -15.68 -7.55 -0.36
CA ARG A 52 -14.41 -6.81 -0.38
C ARG A 52 -13.21 -7.73 -0.61
N PHE A 53 -13.17 -8.88 0.05
CA PHE A 53 -12.10 -9.87 -0.09
C PHE A 53 -11.95 -10.36 -1.54
N PHE A 54 -13.04 -10.77 -2.19
CA PHE A 54 -12.98 -11.18 -3.61
C PHE A 54 -12.88 -10.01 -4.59
N HIS A 55 -13.22 -8.80 -4.15
CA HIS A 55 -13.01 -7.60 -4.96
C HIS A 55 -11.52 -7.33 -5.17
N GLY A 56 -10.69 -7.40 -4.11
CA GLY A 56 -9.24 -7.27 -4.23
C GLY A 56 -8.65 -8.32 -5.20
N ALA A 57 -9.08 -9.57 -5.08
CA ALA A 57 -8.69 -10.62 -6.01
C ALA A 57 -9.10 -10.35 -7.47
N LYS A 58 -10.30 -9.80 -7.69
CA LYS A 58 -10.79 -9.42 -9.04
C LYS A 58 -10.01 -8.24 -9.63
N VAL A 59 -9.50 -7.34 -8.80
CA VAL A 59 -8.61 -6.27 -9.26
C VAL A 59 -7.26 -6.88 -9.63
N LEU A 60 -6.65 -7.67 -8.75
CA LEU A 60 -5.38 -8.36 -9.00
C LEU A 60 -5.40 -9.21 -10.29
N SER A 61 -6.50 -9.93 -10.57
CA SER A 61 -6.59 -10.74 -11.79
C SER A 61 -6.58 -9.95 -13.10
N ARG A 62 -6.70 -8.62 -13.04
CA ARG A 62 -6.62 -7.71 -14.20
C ARG A 62 -5.28 -7.00 -14.31
N LEU A 63 -4.39 -7.19 -13.35
CA LEU A 63 -3.08 -6.54 -13.30
C LEU A 63 -2.01 -7.58 -13.62
N SER A 64 -1.12 -7.25 -14.56
CA SER A 64 0.03 -8.07 -14.92
C SER A 64 1.26 -7.16 -14.98
N HIS A 65 2.00 -7.15 -13.87
CA HIS A 65 3.16 -6.28 -13.71
C HIS A 65 4.15 -6.93 -12.73
N PRO A 66 5.48 -6.88 -12.98
CA PRO A 66 6.47 -7.53 -12.11
C PRO A 66 6.52 -6.98 -10.68
N GLN A 67 5.98 -5.78 -10.45
CA GLN A 67 5.90 -5.14 -9.13
C GLN A 67 4.54 -5.33 -8.44
N ILE A 68 3.67 -6.20 -8.95
CA ILE A 68 2.37 -6.49 -8.36
C ILE A 68 2.28 -7.99 -8.12
N VAL A 69 1.84 -8.38 -6.92
CA VAL A 69 1.74 -9.78 -6.55
C VAL A 69 0.79 -10.54 -7.47
N LYS A 70 1.21 -11.73 -7.89
CA LYS A 70 0.38 -12.59 -8.72
C LYS A 70 -0.66 -13.32 -7.88
N LEU A 71 -1.93 -13.20 -8.32
CA LEU A 71 -3.00 -14.06 -7.85
C LEU A 71 -2.88 -15.45 -8.50
N VAL A 72 -2.82 -16.48 -7.67
CA VAL A 72 -2.81 -17.88 -8.12
C VAL A 72 -4.24 -18.41 -8.21
N LYS A 73 -5.01 -18.29 -7.12
CA LYS A 73 -6.36 -18.86 -7.03
C LYS A 73 -7.20 -18.15 -5.99
N THR A 74 -8.52 -18.21 -6.16
CA THR A 74 -9.50 -17.88 -5.12
C THR A 74 -10.46 -19.05 -4.93
N GLY A 75 -11.01 -19.21 -3.73
CA GLY A 75 -12.02 -20.23 -3.49
C GLY A 75 -12.66 -20.13 -2.11
N TYR A 76 -13.33 -21.21 -1.75
CA TYR A 76 -13.91 -21.43 -0.44
C TYR A 76 -13.44 -22.77 0.12
N GLU A 77 -13.11 -22.79 1.40
CA GLU A 77 -13.00 -24.02 2.20
C GLU A 77 -14.22 -24.04 3.13
N GLY A 78 -15.21 -24.87 2.82
CA GLY A 78 -16.53 -24.78 3.43
C GLY A 78 -17.16 -23.39 3.22
N ARG A 79 -17.26 -22.60 4.30
CA ARG A 79 -17.81 -21.22 4.28
C ARG A 79 -16.75 -20.13 4.35
N ILE A 80 -15.46 -20.49 4.40
CA ILE A 80 -14.35 -19.55 4.59
C ILE A 80 -13.78 -19.16 3.22
N PRO A 81 -13.89 -17.88 2.81
CA PRO A 81 -13.19 -17.36 1.64
C PRO A 81 -11.69 -17.48 1.80
N TYR A 82 -11.01 -17.92 0.75
CA TYR A 82 -9.56 -17.87 0.67
C TYR A 82 -9.08 -17.38 -0.69
N MET A 83 -7.85 -16.88 -0.69
CA MET A 83 -7.08 -16.60 -1.88
C MET A 83 -5.65 -17.07 -1.69
N VAL A 84 -5.05 -17.44 -2.80
CA VAL A 84 -3.67 -17.92 -2.90
C VAL A 84 -2.93 -16.95 -3.78
N LEU A 85 -1.86 -16.40 -3.23
CA LEU A 85 -0.95 -15.47 -3.89
C LEU A 85 0.38 -16.19 -4.08
N GLU A 86 1.19 -15.73 -5.04
CA GLU A 86 2.58 -16.15 -5.11
C GLU A 86 3.31 -15.81 -3.81
N PHE A 87 4.28 -16.63 -3.45
CA PHE A 87 5.19 -16.31 -2.36
C PHE A 87 6.35 -15.48 -2.87
N VAL A 88 6.62 -14.35 -2.20
CA VAL A 88 7.74 -13.47 -2.50
C VAL A 88 8.70 -13.47 -1.31
N GLU A 89 9.92 -13.97 -1.50
CA GLU A 89 10.97 -13.89 -0.48
C GLU A 89 11.38 -12.42 -0.31
N SER A 90 10.94 -11.79 0.78
CA SER A 90 10.96 -10.34 0.95
C SER A 90 10.67 -9.93 2.40
N ARG A 91 10.80 -8.63 2.67
CA ARG A 91 10.33 -7.97 3.90
C ARG A 91 9.38 -6.83 3.55
N THR A 92 8.54 -6.40 4.48
CA THR A 92 7.68 -5.24 4.23
C THR A 92 8.50 -3.95 4.27
N LEU A 93 8.11 -2.92 3.51
CA LEU A 93 8.70 -1.60 3.61
C LEU A 93 8.55 -1.04 5.03
N ARG A 94 7.46 -1.38 5.74
CA ARG A 94 7.30 -1.05 7.16
C ARG A 94 8.45 -1.59 8.01
N ASP A 95 8.81 -2.86 7.85
CA ASP A 95 9.92 -3.45 8.62
C ASP A 95 11.24 -2.74 8.29
N LEU A 96 11.47 -2.45 7.01
CA LEU A 96 12.68 -1.73 6.58
C LEU A 96 12.79 -0.34 7.20
N ILE A 97 11.68 0.40 7.28
CA ILE A 97 11.62 1.71 7.95
C ILE A 97 11.88 1.55 9.45
N LEU A 98 11.20 0.60 10.10
CA LEU A 98 11.28 0.39 11.56
C LEU A 98 12.71 0.03 12.00
N TYR A 99 13.39 -0.82 11.23
CA TYR A 99 14.74 -1.30 11.54
C TYR A 99 15.85 -0.48 10.86
N ARG A 100 15.49 0.62 10.16
CA ARG A 100 16.44 1.49 9.41
C ARG A 100 17.37 0.67 8.51
N ASP A 101 16.76 -0.26 7.79
CA ASP A 101 17.47 -1.32 7.09
C ASP A 101 18.36 -0.76 5.95
N PRO A 102 19.60 -1.24 5.77
CA PRO A 102 20.47 -0.83 4.67
C PRO A 102 19.84 -1.01 3.28
N LEU A 103 18.99 -2.01 3.09
CA LEU A 103 18.28 -2.24 1.83
C LEU A 103 17.41 -1.04 1.45
N LEU A 104 16.81 -0.36 2.43
CA LEU A 104 16.06 0.88 2.21
C LEU A 104 17.01 2.06 1.96
N THR A 105 17.97 2.29 2.84
CA THR A 105 18.79 3.52 2.79
C THR A 105 19.68 3.58 1.55
N GLN A 106 20.20 2.44 1.10
CA GLN A 106 21.04 2.37 -0.10
C GLN A 106 20.23 2.45 -1.40
N ASN A 107 18.92 2.17 -1.37
CA ASN A 107 18.08 2.10 -2.56
C ASN A 107 16.92 3.11 -2.56
N VAL A 108 16.92 4.10 -1.66
CA VAL A 108 15.76 4.94 -1.37
C VAL A 108 15.14 5.56 -2.63
N LEU A 109 15.96 6.16 -3.50
CA LEU A 109 15.49 6.81 -4.74
C LEU A 109 14.98 5.77 -5.76
N SER A 110 15.66 4.64 -5.90
CA SER A 110 15.22 3.53 -6.76
C SER A 110 13.86 2.99 -6.30
N LEU A 111 13.70 2.74 -5.00
CA LEU A 111 12.44 2.28 -4.42
C LEU A 111 11.31 3.30 -4.64
N MET A 112 11.58 4.60 -4.41
CA MET A 112 10.60 5.67 -4.65
C MET A 112 10.13 5.69 -6.11
N ARG A 113 11.06 5.58 -7.07
CA ARG A 113 10.73 5.53 -8.50
C ARG A 113 9.89 4.30 -8.85
N GLN A 114 10.28 3.13 -8.34
CA GLN A 114 9.54 1.88 -8.53
C GLN A 114 8.10 1.99 -7.99
N MET A 115 7.92 2.61 -6.82
CA MET A 115 6.62 2.83 -6.21
C MET A 115 5.72 3.74 -7.05
N ALA A 116 6.26 4.86 -7.51
CA ALA A 116 5.54 5.77 -8.40
C ALA A 116 5.16 5.09 -9.73
N ALA A 117 6.06 4.29 -10.30
CA ALA A 117 5.82 3.52 -11.52
C ALA A 117 4.73 2.44 -11.33
N ALA A 118 4.73 1.71 -10.21
CA ALA A 118 3.71 0.73 -9.89
C ALA A 118 2.31 1.36 -9.77
N LEU A 119 2.19 2.48 -9.04
CA LEU A 119 0.91 3.20 -8.96
C LEU A 119 0.49 3.80 -10.31
N PHE A 120 1.43 4.32 -11.11
CA PHE A 120 1.14 4.82 -12.45
C PHE A 120 0.57 3.71 -13.34
N TYR A 121 1.14 2.50 -13.29
CA TYR A 121 0.59 1.33 -13.95
C TYR A 121 -0.83 1.00 -13.46
N ILE A 122 -1.07 1.00 -12.14
CA ILE A 122 -2.41 0.75 -11.59
C ILE A 122 -3.43 1.76 -12.13
N HIS A 123 -3.07 3.05 -12.19
CA HIS A 123 -3.90 4.12 -12.73
C HIS A 123 -4.17 3.96 -14.23
N SER A 124 -3.16 3.54 -15.00
CA SER A 124 -3.30 3.28 -16.45
C SER A 124 -4.23 2.10 -16.73
N GLN A 125 -4.27 1.11 -15.84
CA GLN A 125 -5.24 0.01 -15.89
C GLN A 125 -6.65 0.40 -15.39
N GLY A 126 -6.86 1.69 -15.08
CA GLY A 126 -8.18 2.21 -14.71
C GLY A 126 -8.58 1.95 -13.27
N PHE A 127 -7.61 1.78 -12.36
CA PHE A 127 -7.85 1.61 -10.93
C PHE A 127 -7.17 2.69 -10.09
N LEU A 128 -7.77 3.01 -8.95
CA LEU A 128 -7.15 3.71 -7.82
C LEU A 128 -6.80 2.65 -6.77
N HIS A 129 -5.69 2.81 -6.05
CA HIS A 129 -5.23 1.85 -5.03
C HIS A 129 -5.91 2.09 -3.67
N LEU A 130 -5.90 3.35 -3.21
CA LEU A 130 -6.57 3.88 -2.00
C LEU A 130 -6.12 3.33 -0.64
N ASP A 131 -5.21 2.36 -0.60
CA ASP A 131 -4.56 1.88 0.64
C ASP A 131 -3.04 1.80 0.50
N TRP A 132 -2.43 2.81 -0.11
CA TRP A 132 -0.97 2.83 -0.30
C TRP A 132 -0.26 3.16 1.01
N LYS A 133 0.58 2.23 1.50
CA LYS A 133 1.31 2.35 2.76
C LYS A 133 2.46 1.32 2.84
N PRO A 134 3.44 1.52 3.73
CA PRO A 134 4.60 0.62 3.86
C PRO A 134 4.27 -0.86 4.13
N GLU A 135 3.15 -1.16 4.78
CA GLU A 135 2.72 -2.54 5.06
C GLU A 135 2.28 -3.30 3.80
N ASN A 136 1.83 -2.59 2.76
CA ASN A 136 1.32 -3.17 1.51
C ASN A 136 2.39 -3.25 0.41
N ILE A 137 3.65 -2.98 0.75
CA ILE A 137 4.78 -2.95 -0.18
C ILE A 137 5.84 -3.91 0.37
N LEU A 138 6.10 -4.98 -0.37
CA LEU A 138 7.21 -5.88 -0.12
C LEU A 138 8.46 -5.36 -0.83
N VAL A 139 9.63 -5.58 -0.23
CA VAL A 139 10.93 -5.28 -0.82
C VAL A 139 11.75 -6.57 -0.81
N ARG A 140 12.13 -7.01 -2.01
CA ARG A 140 12.97 -8.18 -2.24
C ARG A 140 14.43 -7.86 -1.91
N PRO A 141 15.26 -8.88 -1.59
CA PRO A 141 16.69 -8.69 -1.35
C PRO A 141 17.45 -8.04 -2.52
N ASP A 142 16.94 -8.18 -3.74
CA ASP A 142 17.49 -7.56 -4.95
C ASP A 142 17.02 -6.12 -5.19
N GLY A 143 16.37 -5.48 -4.21
CA GLY A 143 15.93 -4.10 -4.27
C GLY A 143 14.66 -3.85 -5.11
N HIS A 144 13.94 -4.90 -5.53
CA HIS A 144 12.67 -4.74 -6.26
C HIS A 144 11.47 -4.76 -5.32
N ILE A 145 10.49 -3.88 -5.60
CA ILE A 145 9.24 -3.85 -4.83
C ILE A 145 8.20 -4.82 -5.38
N VAL A 146 7.28 -5.27 -4.52
CA VAL A 146 6.03 -5.95 -4.91
C VAL A 146 4.86 -5.42 -4.08
N VAL A 147 3.79 -4.96 -4.74
CA VAL A 147 2.56 -4.46 -4.13
C VAL A 147 1.58 -5.61 -3.89
N ILE A 148 1.02 -5.72 -2.67
CA ILE A 148 0.33 -6.95 -2.24
C ILE A 148 -1.16 -6.86 -1.87
N ASP A 149 -1.74 -5.68 -1.61
CA ASP A 149 -3.14 -5.58 -1.17
C ASP A 149 -3.95 -4.59 -2.00
N PHE A 150 -5.06 -5.06 -2.57
CA PHE A 150 -5.95 -4.32 -3.45
C PHE A 150 -7.42 -4.33 -2.95
N ASP A 151 -7.65 -4.71 -1.69
CA ASP A 151 -9.00 -4.83 -1.11
C ASP A 151 -9.81 -3.52 -1.18
N LEU A 152 -9.12 -2.38 -1.18
CA LEU A 152 -9.74 -1.04 -1.23
C LEU A 152 -9.65 -0.38 -2.60
N ALA A 153 -9.05 -1.05 -3.59
CA ALA A 153 -8.88 -0.49 -4.92
C ALA A 153 -10.25 -0.20 -5.56
N MET A 154 -10.34 0.85 -6.38
CA MET A 154 -11.60 1.26 -7.01
C MET A 154 -11.41 1.56 -8.48
N LYS A 155 -12.44 1.38 -9.31
CA LYS A 155 -12.38 1.82 -10.70
C LYS A 155 -12.23 3.34 -10.77
N ARG A 156 -11.22 3.81 -11.51
CA ARG A 156 -11.01 5.22 -11.86
C ARG A 156 -12.07 5.65 -12.87
N LYS A 157 -12.64 6.85 -12.68
CA LYS A 157 -13.71 7.41 -13.55
C LYS A 157 -13.29 8.70 -14.27
N GLY A 158 -12.01 9.07 -14.26
CA GLY A 158 -11.49 10.32 -14.82
C GLY A 158 -11.97 11.59 -14.12
N ARG A 159 -12.70 11.45 -13.01
CA ARG A 159 -13.20 12.54 -12.17
C ARG A 159 -13.23 12.09 -10.71
N PRO A 160 -13.25 13.03 -9.75
CA PRO A 160 -13.41 12.70 -8.34
C PRO A 160 -14.62 11.79 -8.10
N THR A 161 -14.40 10.70 -7.40
CA THR A 161 -15.42 9.70 -7.09
C THR A 161 -15.83 9.80 -5.64
N ARG A 162 -17.13 9.98 -5.39
CA ARG A 162 -17.67 9.97 -4.02
C ARG A 162 -17.62 8.57 -3.42
N ILE A 163 -17.08 8.47 -2.22
CA ILE A 163 -16.96 7.24 -1.42
C ILE A 163 -17.95 7.28 -0.25
N LYS A 164 -18.38 6.10 0.20
CA LYS A 164 -19.31 5.97 1.34
C LYS A 164 -18.58 5.77 2.67
N GLU A 165 -17.39 5.21 2.63
CA GLU A 165 -16.57 4.89 3.79
C GLU A 165 -15.15 5.35 3.50
N LEU A 166 -14.47 5.86 4.53
CA LEU A 166 -13.07 6.26 4.42
C LEU A 166 -12.20 5.04 4.11
N PRO A 167 -11.33 5.10 3.08
CA PRO A 167 -10.45 4.00 2.75
C PRO A 167 -9.24 3.99 3.68
N GLY A 168 -8.67 2.81 3.90
CA GLY A 168 -7.28 2.64 4.32
C GLY A 168 -6.98 2.99 5.78
N THR A 169 -5.69 3.11 6.06
CA THR A 169 -5.15 3.44 7.38
C THR A 169 -5.15 4.96 7.59
N PRO A 170 -5.69 5.50 8.71
CA PRO A 170 -5.90 6.94 8.90
C PRO A 170 -4.73 7.86 8.53
N SER A 171 -3.50 7.53 8.92
CA SER A 171 -2.30 8.33 8.65
C SER A 171 -1.98 8.54 7.16
N TYR A 172 -2.54 7.74 6.26
CA TYR A 172 -2.29 7.79 4.81
C TYR A 172 -3.46 8.37 4.02
N ILE A 173 -4.60 8.60 4.67
CA ILE A 173 -5.81 9.07 3.99
C ILE A 173 -5.62 10.52 3.59
N ALA A 174 -5.89 10.82 2.32
CA ALA A 174 -5.80 12.17 1.79
C ALA A 174 -6.86 13.12 2.40
N PRO A 175 -6.53 14.41 2.63
CA PRO A 175 -7.43 15.40 3.24
C PRO A 175 -8.81 15.51 2.57
N GLU A 176 -8.87 15.41 1.25
CA GLU A 176 -10.12 15.47 0.48
C GLU A 176 -11.02 14.24 0.71
N ALA A 177 -10.43 13.08 1.02
CA ALA A 177 -11.20 11.90 1.36
C ALA A 177 -11.79 12.05 2.76
N LEU A 178 -11.02 12.58 3.72
CA LEU A 178 -11.45 12.84 5.10
C LEU A 178 -12.58 13.88 5.19
N THR A 179 -12.47 14.97 4.42
CA THR A 179 -13.40 16.11 4.51
C THR A 179 -14.60 15.96 3.57
N ARG A 180 -14.35 15.61 2.32
CA ARG A 180 -15.36 15.66 1.25
C ARG A 180 -15.84 14.28 0.80
N HIS A 181 -15.25 13.20 1.34
CA HIS A 181 -15.55 11.83 0.96
C HIS A 181 -15.45 11.63 -0.56
N ILE A 182 -14.40 12.21 -1.15
CA ILE A 182 -14.07 12.02 -2.57
C ILE A 182 -12.63 11.51 -2.69
N VAL A 183 -12.40 10.76 -3.76
CA VAL A 183 -11.06 10.28 -4.11
C VAL A 183 -10.84 10.38 -5.61
N ASP A 184 -9.60 10.64 -5.99
CA ASP A 184 -9.07 10.47 -7.34
C ASP A 184 -7.59 10.05 -7.28
N GLU A 185 -6.89 10.12 -8.41
CA GLU A 185 -5.47 9.74 -8.49
C GLU A 185 -4.56 10.53 -7.56
N ARG A 186 -4.95 11.76 -7.20
CA ARG A 186 -4.17 12.62 -6.31
C ARG A 186 -4.28 12.19 -4.86
N SER A 187 -5.29 11.39 -4.51
CA SER A 187 -5.39 10.74 -3.21
C SER A 187 -4.34 9.62 -3.07
N ASP A 188 -4.05 8.89 -4.15
CA ASP A 188 -2.93 7.93 -4.18
C ASP A 188 -1.57 8.65 -4.16
N ILE A 189 -1.44 9.80 -4.84
CA ILE A 189 -0.22 10.63 -4.79
C ILE A 189 0.06 11.12 -3.37
N TYR A 190 -0.98 11.50 -2.62
CA TYR A 190 -0.81 11.91 -1.23
C TYR A 190 -0.30 10.76 -0.35
N SER A 191 -0.93 9.59 -0.43
CA SER A 191 -0.51 8.42 0.35
C SER A 191 0.89 7.91 -0.05
N LEU A 192 1.28 8.05 -1.32
CA LEU A 192 2.65 7.89 -1.79
C LEU A 192 3.60 8.89 -1.14
N GLY A 193 3.22 10.18 -1.07
CA GLY A 193 3.97 11.23 -0.38
C GLY A 193 4.18 10.94 1.10
N VAL A 194 3.16 10.43 1.80
CA VAL A 194 3.29 10.00 3.21
C VAL A 194 4.30 8.86 3.33
N THR A 195 4.24 7.89 2.42
CA THR A 195 5.18 6.76 2.39
C THR A 195 6.62 7.22 2.14
N PHE A 196 6.83 8.11 1.17
CA PHE A 196 8.14 8.69 0.88
C PHE A 196 8.69 9.48 2.06
N TYR A 197 7.84 10.26 2.73
CA TYR A 197 8.22 11.01 3.92
C TYR A 197 8.74 10.08 5.01
N GLU A 198 8.04 8.99 5.31
CA GLU A 198 8.48 8.00 6.30
C GLU A 198 9.79 7.31 5.90
N MET A 199 10.00 7.02 4.62
CA MET A 199 11.27 6.43 4.16
C MET A 199 12.47 7.34 4.40
N LEU A 200 12.29 8.65 4.24
CA LEU A 200 13.37 9.63 4.34
C LEU A 200 13.66 10.06 5.78
N THR A 201 12.64 9.98 6.64
CA THR A 201 12.68 10.57 7.99
C THR A 201 12.53 9.55 9.11
N TYR A 202 11.98 8.36 8.83
CA TYR A 202 11.48 7.38 9.82
C TYR A 202 10.33 7.89 10.71
N HIS A 203 9.75 9.04 10.37
CA HIS A 203 8.63 9.66 11.07
C HIS A 203 7.44 9.80 10.13
N LYS A 204 6.23 9.90 10.69
CA LYS A 204 5.06 10.26 9.87
C LYS A 204 5.01 11.78 9.70
N PRO A 205 4.47 12.30 8.59
CA PRO A 205 4.37 13.74 8.37
C PRO A 205 3.39 14.42 9.33
N PHE A 206 2.39 13.67 9.81
CA PHE A 206 1.40 14.13 10.79
C PHE A 206 1.26 13.06 11.88
N GLU A 207 1.59 13.43 13.10
CA GLU A 207 1.56 12.56 14.28
C GLU A 207 0.53 13.07 15.31
N GLY A 208 0.10 12.18 16.19
CA GLY A 208 -0.88 12.48 17.24
C GLY A 208 -1.19 11.23 18.05
N ASP A 209 -1.49 11.40 19.34
CA ASP A 209 -1.80 10.31 20.26
C ASP A 209 -3.09 9.58 19.88
N LYS A 210 -4.02 10.31 19.25
CA LYS A 210 -5.32 9.80 18.80
C LYS A 210 -5.47 9.94 17.29
N ILE A 211 -6.23 9.01 16.69
CA ILE A 211 -6.51 8.98 15.25
C ILE A 211 -7.16 10.29 14.79
N GLU A 212 -8.02 10.87 15.62
CA GLU A 212 -8.73 12.12 15.39
C GLU A 212 -7.76 13.31 15.29
N GLN A 213 -6.70 13.32 16.12
CA GLN A 213 -5.67 14.37 16.07
C GLN A 213 -4.86 14.28 14.78
N VAL A 214 -4.46 13.06 14.38
CA VAL A 214 -3.76 12.83 13.12
C VAL A 214 -4.61 13.34 11.95
N ARG A 215 -5.90 12.99 11.92
CA ARG A 215 -6.82 13.47 10.88
C ARG A 215 -6.98 14.98 10.90
N ALA A 216 -7.14 15.59 12.07
CA ALA A 216 -7.24 17.04 12.20
C ALA A 216 -5.99 17.73 11.63
N ALA A 217 -4.79 17.25 11.99
CA ALA A 217 -3.52 17.75 11.46
C ALA A 217 -3.39 17.55 9.94
N GLN A 218 -3.89 16.44 9.40
CA GLN A 218 -3.92 16.21 7.95
C GLN A 218 -4.84 17.21 7.24
N ILE A 219 -5.95 17.63 7.84
CA ILE A 219 -6.95 18.52 7.23
C ILE A 219 -6.58 20.00 7.38
N ASP A 220 -6.02 20.38 8.53
CA ASP A 220 -5.77 21.76 8.88
C ASP A 220 -4.72 22.39 7.93
N PRO A 221 -5.08 23.45 7.18
CA PRO A 221 -4.16 24.11 6.26
C PRO A 221 -3.04 24.88 6.98
N THR A 222 -3.18 25.18 8.26
CA THR A 222 -2.15 25.85 9.07
C THR A 222 -1.08 24.88 9.56
N ILE A 223 -1.37 23.58 9.59
CA ILE A 223 -0.45 22.53 10.03
C ILE A 223 0.26 21.92 8.83
N SER A 224 1.56 22.22 8.72
CA SER A 224 2.45 21.62 7.73
C SER A 224 3.25 20.48 8.33
N ALA A 225 3.61 19.50 7.50
CA ALA A 225 4.58 18.49 7.91
C ALA A 225 5.93 19.16 8.22
N THR A 226 6.62 18.68 9.25
CA THR A 226 8.02 19.02 9.51
C THR A 226 8.85 18.77 8.24
N ARG A 227 9.85 19.59 7.95
CA ARG A 227 10.61 19.41 6.71
C ARG A 227 11.49 18.15 6.82
N PRO A 228 11.52 17.23 5.83
CA PRO A 228 12.37 16.04 5.87
C PRO A 228 13.83 16.29 6.27
N ARG A 229 14.42 17.40 5.80
CA ARG A 229 15.81 17.79 6.11
C ARG A 229 16.04 18.19 7.56
N GLN A 230 14.99 18.48 8.34
CA GLN A 230 15.09 18.70 9.79
C GLN A 230 15.33 17.38 10.54
N TYR A 231 14.84 16.26 10.02
CA TYR A 231 15.13 14.92 10.57
C TYR A 231 16.39 14.31 9.95
N ASN A 232 16.60 14.51 8.65
CA ASN A 232 17.70 13.94 7.90
C ASN A 232 18.32 14.97 6.94
N PRO A 233 19.36 15.71 7.37
CA PRO A 233 19.99 16.76 6.55
C PRO A 233 20.60 16.26 5.22
N ALA A 234 20.85 14.95 5.08
CA ALA A 234 21.38 14.35 3.87
C ALA A 234 20.33 14.22 2.74
N VAL A 235 19.05 14.44 3.02
CA VAL A 235 17.99 14.45 2.00
C VAL A 235 18.25 15.63 1.03
N PRO A 236 18.32 15.38 -0.29
CA PRO A 236 18.45 16.45 -1.28
C PRO A 236 17.26 17.42 -1.24
N VAL A 237 17.53 18.72 -1.44
CA VAL A 237 16.49 19.77 -1.42
C VAL A 237 15.37 19.50 -2.43
N ALA A 238 15.73 19.01 -3.62
CA ALA A 238 14.75 18.68 -4.65
C ALA A 238 13.87 17.48 -4.26
N MET A 239 14.44 16.49 -3.56
CA MET A 239 13.69 15.34 -3.04
C MET A 239 12.71 15.77 -1.93
N GLU A 240 13.16 16.61 -1.00
CA GLU A 240 12.28 17.23 0.01
C GLU A 240 11.12 17.99 -0.64
N SER A 241 11.41 18.82 -1.64
CA SER A 241 10.40 19.62 -2.36
C SER A 241 9.35 18.73 -3.05
N LEU A 242 9.79 17.64 -3.69
CA LEU A 242 8.92 16.65 -4.32
C LEU A 242 7.98 16.01 -3.31
N VAL A 243 8.52 15.54 -2.18
CA VAL A 243 7.71 14.89 -1.12
C VAL A 243 6.70 15.86 -0.53
N LEU A 244 7.11 17.09 -0.21
CA LEU A 244 6.20 18.11 0.31
C LEU A 244 5.11 18.49 -0.70
N LYS A 245 5.41 18.50 -2.00
CA LYS A 245 4.41 18.71 -3.05
C LYS A 245 3.39 17.57 -3.13
N CYS A 246 3.80 16.31 -2.97
CA CYS A 246 2.86 15.18 -2.85
C CYS A 246 1.95 15.32 -1.61
N LEU A 247 2.45 15.91 -0.53
CA LEU A 247 1.75 16.12 0.74
C LEU A 247 0.87 17.38 0.79
N ALA A 248 0.78 18.14 -0.30
CA ALA A 248 -0.02 19.37 -0.33
C ALA A 248 -1.48 19.10 0.08
N LYS A 249 -2.06 20.01 0.87
CA LYS A 249 -3.40 19.83 1.45
C LYS A 249 -4.48 19.82 0.37
N GLN A 250 -4.41 20.78 -0.55
CA GLN A 250 -5.31 20.83 -1.70
C GLN A 250 -4.81 19.87 -2.79
N PRO A 251 -5.69 19.04 -3.39
CA PRO A 251 -5.32 18.15 -4.47
C PRO A 251 -4.72 18.88 -5.68
N ASP A 252 -5.20 20.08 -5.99
CA ASP A 252 -4.73 20.87 -7.15
C ASP A 252 -3.29 21.40 -6.99
N ASP A 253 -2.78 21.47 -5.75
CA ASP A 253 -1.40 21.86 -5.45
C ASP A 253 -0.42 20.67 -5.54
N ARG A 254 -0.94 19.44 -5.66
CA ARG A 254 -0.14 18.22 -5.84
C ARG A 254 0.24 18.04 -7.30
N TYR A 255 1.01 16.98 -7.59
CA TYR A 255 1.18 16.52 -8.95
C TYR A 255 -0.16 16.11 -9.56
N PRO A 256 -0.48 16.53 -10.80
CA PRO A 256 -1.71 16.11 -11.46
C PRO A 256 -1.67 14.64 -11.91
N SER A 257 -0.48 14.04 -12.03
CA SER A 257 -0.34 12.62 -12.34
C SER A 257 1.02 12.07 -11.88
N LEU A 258 1.09 10.75 -11.73
CA LEU A 258 2.31 10.06 -11.32
C LEU A 258 3.42 10.09 -12.36
N SER A 259 3.13 10.31 -13.65
CA SER A 259 4.18 10.46 -14.66
C SER A 259 5.09 11.66 -14.37
N LEU A 260 4.55 12.74 -13.80
CA LEU A 260 5.34 13.89 -13.38
C LEU A 260 6.13 13.63 -12.10
N VAL A 261 5.61 12.79 -11.20
CA VAL A 261 6.37 12.32 -10.02
C VAL A 261 7.55 11.48 -10.48
N ILE A 262 7.33 10.55 -11.41
CA ILE A 262 8.38 9.70 -11.99
C ILE A 262 9.46 10.56 -12.67
N ARG A 263 9.05 11.50 -13.53
CA ARG A 263 9.96 12.44 -14.19
C ARG A 263 10.85 13.18 -13.20
N ASP A 264 10.26 13.74 -12.14
CA ASP A 264 11.01 14.51 -11.15
C ASP A 264 11.92 13.61 -10.29
N LEU A 265 11.57 12.34 -10.06
CA LEU A 265 12.46 11.36 -9.42
C LEU A 265 13.63 10.96 -10.34
N GLU A 266 13.38 10.79 -11.64
CA GLU A 266 14.42 10.44 -12.62
C GLU A 266 15.44 11.57 -12.80
N ALA A 267 15.03 12.83 -12.65
CA ALA A 267 15.95 13.97 -12.65
C ALA A 267 16.89 14.03 -11.43
N LEU A 268 16.71 13.15 -10.43
CA LEU A 268 17.54 13.06 -9.23
C LEU A 268 18.53 11.88 -9.26
N LEU A 269 18.47 11.03 -10.29
CA LEU A 269 19.41 9.92 -10.52
C LEU A 269 20.70 10.44 -11.15
#